data_AF-A0A1G0BXM6-F1
#
_entry.id   AF-A0A1G0BXM6-F1
#
_cell.length_a   1.000
_cell.length_b   1.000
_cell.length_c   1.000
_cell.angle_alpha   90.00
_cell.angle_beta   90.00
_cell.angle_gamma   90.00
#
_symmetry.space_group_name_H-M   'P 1'
#
loop_
_entity.id
_entity.type
_entity.pdbx_description
1 polymer ?
#
loop_
_entity_poly.entity_id
_entity_poly.type
_entity_poly.pdbx_seq_one_letter_code
_entity_poly.pdbx_strand_id
1 'polypeptide(L)'
;MKKLFFSLLLSLCIPMAWAADANAPRLDIGRGGQCVEDPQWMRKNHMHLLKHERDDAVRKGVRDEKHSLKNCIECHASTKDDSVIAREDSFCVSCHSYEAVKIDCFECHSGKRKSAWLQRNVK
;
A
#
# COMPACT_ATOMS: atom_id res chain seq x y z
N MET A 1 0.73 -25.53 -60.10
CA MET A 1 -0.54 -24.81 -59.87
C MET A 1 -0.86 -24.79 -58.40
N LYS A 2 -0.99 -23.57 -57.84
CA LYS A 2 -1.95 -23.15 -56.80
C LYS A 2 -1.88 -23.96 -55.48
N LYS A 3 -1.12 -23.45 -54.50
CA LYS A 3 -1.59 -22.50 -53.45
C LYS A 3 -2.37 -23.23 -52.35
N LEU A 4 -2.11 -22.82 -51.10
CA LEU A 4 -2.93 -23.04 -49.88
C LEU A 4 -2.52 -24.20 -48.97
N PHE A 5 -1.37 -24.12 -48.31
CA PHE A 5 -1.24 -24.64 -46.93
C PHE A 5 -0.31 -23.74 -46.10
N PHE A 6 -0.49 -22.43 -46.24
CA PHE A 6 0.22 -21.41 -45.49
C PHE A 6 -0.79 -20.57 -44.70
N SER A 7 -1.55 -21.19 -43.79
CA SER A 7 -2.41 -20.45 -42.85
C SER A 7 -3.00 -21.38 -41.78
N LEU A 8 -2.28 -21.65 -40.69
CA LEU A 8 -2.92 -22.03 -39.40
C LEU A 8 -1.97 -21.87 -38.20
N LEU A 9 -1.21 -20.77 -38.15
CA LEU A 9 -0.41 -20.40 -36.98
C LEU A 9 -0.61 -18.91 -36.66
N LEU A 10 -1.85 -18.46 -36.80
CA LEU A 10 -2.30 -17.15 -36.37
C LEU A 10 -3.54 -17.35 -35.50
N SER A 11 -3.47 -16.90 -34.26
CA SER A 11 -4.55 -16.80 -33.26
C SER A 11 -4.44 -17.79 -32.09
N LEU A 12 -3.57 -17.46 -31.14
CA LEU A 12 -3.96 -17.51 -29.72
C LEU A 12 -3.10 -16.55 -28.88
N CYS A 13 -3.02 -15.28 -29.29
CA CYS A 13 -2.67 -14.21 -28.35
C CYS A 13 -3.93 -13.93 -27.51
N ILE A 14 -4.22 -14.77 -26.52
CA ILE A 14 -5.19 -14.41 -25.48
C ILE A 14 -4.52 -13.29 -24.69
N PRO A 15 -5.04 -12.04 -24.72
CA PRO A 15 -4.56 -11.06 -23.77
C PRO A 15 -4.88 -11.62 -22.39
N MET A 16 -3.83 -11.87 -21.59
CA MET A 16 -3.97 -12.26 -20.21
C MET A 16 -4.58 -11.07 -19.48
N ALA A 17 -5.91 -10.99 -19.51
CA ALA A 17 -6.67 -10.00 -18.80
C ALA A 17 -6.47 -10.28 -17.31
N TRP A 18 -5.70 -9.44 -16.64
CA TRP A 18 -5.67 -9.42 -15.18
C TRP A 18 -7.08 -9.12 -14.69
N ALA A 19 -7.78 -10.14 -14.20
CA ALA A 19 -9.06 -9.95 -13.54
C ALA A 19 -8.80 -9.09 -12.28
N ALA A 20 -9.31 -7.87 -12.29
CA ALA A 20 -9.38 -7.07 -11.07
C ALA A 20 -10.31 -7.79 -10.09
N ASP A 21 -9.85 -8.01 -8.86
CA ASP A 21 -10.68 -8.56 -7.79
C ASP A 21 -11.83 -7.59 -7.53
N ALA A 22 -13.05 -8.01 -7.88
CA ALA A 22 -14.26 -7.20 -7.75
C ALA A 22 -14.59 -6.87 -6.27
N ASN A 23 -14.01 -7.60 -5.33
CA ASN A 23 -14.20 -7.38 -3.89
C ASN A 23 -13.09 -6.53 -3.27
N ALA A 24 -12.06 -6.13 -4.04
CA ALA A 24 -10.98 -5.32 -3.49
C ALA A 24 -11.51 -3.99 -2.92
N PRO A 25 -11.03 -3.56 -1.74
CA PRO A 25 -11.50 -2.34 -1.12
C PRO A 25 -11.06 -1.13 -1.95
N ARG A 26 -11.92 -0.10 -2.01
CA ARG A 26 -11.48 1.23 -2.44
C ARG A 26 -10.69 1.87 -1.31
N LEU A 27 -9.43 2.14 -1.58
CA LEU A 27 -8.48 2.69 -0.60
C LEU A 27 -8.31 4.20 -0.83
N ASP A 28 -8.37 4.99 0.24
CA ASP A 28 -7.86 6.36 0.24
C ASP A 28 -6.32 6.32 0.25
N ILE A 29 -5.68 6.64 -0.87
CA ILE A 29 -4.22 6.60 -1.02
C ILE A 29 -3.53 7.87 -0.49
N GLY A 30 -4.26 8.79 0.13
CA GLY A 30 -3.71 10.00 0.73
C GLY A 30 -3.08 10.93 -0.31
N ARG A 31 -1.80 11.25 -0.13
CA ARG A 31 -1.05 12.13 -1.04
C ARG A 31 -0.78 11.49 -2.40
N GLY A 32 -0.67 10.16 -2.45
CA GLY A 32 -0.19 9.44 -3.63
C GLY A 32 1.26 9.76 -3.99
N GLY A 33 1.66 9.42 -5.21
CA GLY A 33 3.03 9.59 -5.73
C GLY A 33 3.61 8.29 -6.27
N GLN A 34 4.94 8.23 -6.40
CA GLN A 34 5.62 6.99 -6.73
C GLN A 34 5.53 6.02 -5.54
N CYS A 35 4.96 4.84 -5.78
CA CYS A 35 4.89 3.80 -4.76
C CYS A 35 6.30 3.34 -4.36
N VAL A 36 6.48 3.04 -3.06
CA VAL A 36 7.75 2.51 -2.55
C VAL A 36 8.09 1.17 -3.16
N GLU A 37 7.07 0.38 -3.50
CA GLU A 37 7.16 -0.92 -4.16
C GLU A 37 5.91 -1.16 -5.03
N ASP A 38 5.95 -2.20 -5.87
CA ASP A 38 4.79 -2.65 -6.64
C ASP A 38 3.60 -3.02 -5.74
N PRO A 39 2.35 -2.64 -6.08
CA PRO A 39 1.17 -2.96 -5.26
C PRO A 39 0.97 -4.46 -5.01
N GLN A 40 1.27 -5.33 -5.98
CA GLN A 40 1.18 -6.78 -5.80
C GLN A 40 2.27 -7.28 -4.86
N TRP A 41 3.48 -6.73 -4.95
CA TRP A 41 4.55 -7.03 -4.00
C TRP A 41 4.15 -6.61 -2.57
N MET A 42 3.58 -5.42 -2.41
CA MET A 42 3.14 -4.92 -1.10
C MET A 42 2.07 -5.84 -0.49
N ARG A 43 1.03 -6.24 -1.23
CA ARG A 43 -0.01 -7.15 -0.70
C ARG A 43 0.58 -8.46 -0.16
N LYS A 44 1.62 -8.98 -0.81
CA LYS A 44 2.28 -10.24 -0.41
C LYS A 44 3.27 -10.06 0.74
N ASN A 45 3.96 -8.93 0.81
CA ASN A 45 5.13 -8.75 1.69
C ASN A 45 4.96 -7.71 2.79
N HIS A 46 3.86 -6.94 2.80
CA HIS A 46 3.64 -5.80 3.70
C HIS A 46 3.96 -6.10 5.16
N MET A 47 3.38 -7.17 5.72
CA MET A 47 3.58 -7.49 7.14
C MET A 47 4.97 -8.05 7.45
N HIS A 48 5.61 -8.71 6.50
CA HIS A 48 7.00 -9.16 6.66
C HIS A 48 7.96 -7.97 6.67
N LEU A 49 7.78 -7.04 5.74
CA LEU A 49 8.51 -5.79 5.67
C LEU A 49 8.35 -4.99 6.97
N LEU A 50 7.12 -4.76 7.45
CA LEU A 50 6.89 -4.00 8.68
C LEU A 50 7.53 -4.64 9.92
N LYS A 51 7.53 -5.98 10.02
CA LYS A 51 8.18 -6.68 11.13
C LYS A 51 9.70 -6.53 11.08
N HIS A 52 10.28 -6.63 9.88
CA HIS A 52 11.71 -6.42 9.68
C HIS A 52 12.12 -5.00 10.06
N GLU A 53 11.45 -3.99 9.50
CA GLU A 53 11.70 -2.57 9.80
C GLU A 53 11.52 -2.23 11.28
N ARG A 54 10.53 -2.83 11.94
CA ARG A 54 10.34 -2.67 13.39
C ARG A 54 11.54 -3.20 14.16
N ASP A 55 12.00 -4.41 13.86
CA ASP A 55 13.10 -5.04 14.56
C ASP A 55 14.41 -4.29 14.31
N ASP A 56 14.64 -3.81 13.09
CA ASP A 56 15.79 -2.99 12.71
C ASP A 56 15.78 -1.63 13.42
N ALA A 57 14.65 -0.93 13.43
CA ALA A 57 14.53 0.39 14.06
C ALA A 57 14.60 0.34 15.59
N VAL A 58 13.95 -0.65 16.22
CA VAL A 58 13.81 -0.72 17.68
C VAL A 58 14.99 -1.45 18.32
N ARG A 59 15.45 -2.57 17.75
CA ARG A 59 16.47 -3.41 18.39
C ARG A 59 17.88 -3.11 17.90
N LYS A 60 18.03 -2.73 16.63
CA LYS A 60 19.35 -2.49 16.01
C LYS A 60 19.66 -1.01 15.83
N GLY A 61 18.65 -0.14 15.93
CA GLY A 61 18.78 1.29 15.69
C GLY A 61 18.95 1.68 14.21
N VAL A 62 18.80 0.73 13.28
CA VAL A 62 18.89 0.95 11.83
C VAL A 62 17.56 1.49 11.32
N ARG A 63 17.58 2.60 10.56
CA ARG A 63 16.36 3.24 10.06
C ARG A 63 16.49 3.54 8.57
N ASP A 64 15.79 2.78 7.74
CA ASP A 64 15.61 3.08 6.33
C ASP A 64 14.48 4.10 6.15
N GLU A 65 14.66 5.10 5.28
CA GLU A 65 13.61 6.08 5.02
C GLU A 65 12.50 5.49 4.15
N LYS A 66 12.88 4.75 3.10
CA LYS A 66 11.99 4.28 2.04
C LYS A 66 10.86 3.43 2.62
N HIS A 67 11.17 2.46 3.48
CA HIS A 67 10.19 1.54 4.06
C HIS A 67 9.78 1.87 5.51
N SER A 68 10.20 3.02 6.04
CA SER A 68 9.81 3.40 7.40
C SER A 68 8.29 3.53 7.53
N LEU A 69 7.76 3.06 8.67
CA LEU A 69 6.34 3.25 9.02
C LEU A 69 5.93 4.74 8.98
N LYS A 70 6.85 5.64 9.36
CA LYS A 70 6.65 7.08 9.24
C LYS A 70 6.40 7.49 7.78
N ASN A 71 7.23 7.05 6.84
CA ASN A 71 7.08 7.38 5.43
C ASN A 71 5.76 6.82 4.86
N CYS A 72 5.37 5.60 5.26
CA CYS A 72 4.07 5.04 4.90
C CYS A 72 2.92 5.96 5.35
N ILE A 73 2.94 6.45 6.59
CA ILE A 73 1.90 7.35 7.13
C ILE A 73 1.92 8.71 6.41
N GLU A 74 3.09 9.26 6.08
CA GLU A 74 3.19 10.53 5.35
C GLU A 74 2.49 10.47 3.98
N CYS A 75 2.57 9.33 3.28
CA CYS A 75 1.92 9.13 1.99
C CYS A 75 0.45 8.71 2.12
N HIS A 76 0.15 7.70 2.93
CA HIS A 76 -1.16 7.03 2.98
C HIS A 76 -2.19 7.68 3.90
N ALA A 77 -1.77 8.57 4.79
CA ALA A 77 -2.73 9.32 5.59
C ALA A 77 -3.61 10.19 4.68
N SER A 78 -4.93 10.17 4.95
CA SER A 78 -5.89 10.92 4.17
C SER A 78 -5.53 12.40 4.14
N THR A 79 -5.74 13.05 3.01
CA THR A 79 -5.60 14.51 2.90
C THR A 79 -6.72 15.26 3.63
N LYS A 80 -7.79 14.58 4.03
CA LYS A 80 -8.94 15.16 4.72
C LYS A 80 -8.68 15.40 6.21
N ASP A 81 -7.97 14.48 6.87
CA ASP A 81 -7.83 14.44 8.33
C ASP A 81 -6.40 14.12 8.81
N ASP A 82 -5.46 13.99 7.89
CA ASP A 82 -4.06 13.64 8.12
C ASP A 82 -3.87 12.28 8.80
N SER A 83 -4.82 11.33 8.68
CA SER A 83 -4.76 10.05 9.37
C SER A 83 -4.92 8.82 8.47
N VAL A 84 -4.25 7.74 8.88
CA VAL A 84 -4.43 6.39 8.32
C VAL A 84 -5.47 5.54 9.09
N ILE A 85 -6.07 6.07 10.17
CA ILE A 85 -7.01 5.34 11.03
C ILE A 85 -8.27 6.10 11.45
N ALA A 86 -8.47 7.34 10.99
CA ALA A 86 -9.55 8.19 11.52
C ALA A 86 -10.95 7.80 11.00
N ARG A 87 -11.03 7.07 9.90
CA ARG A 87 -12.28 6.75 9.18
C ARG A 87 -12.25 5.32 8.63
N GLU A 88 -13.41 4.75 8.40
CA GLU A 88 -13.56 3.37 7.89
C GLU A 88 -12.84 3.16 6.56
N ASP A 89 -12.82 4.19 5.70
CA ASP A 89 -12.13 4.15 4.42
C ASP A 89 -10.72 4.76 4.46
N SER A 90 -10.16 5.03 5.64
CA SER A 90 -8.74 5.31 5.78
C SER A 90 -7.93 4.12 5.27
N PHE A 91 -6.78 4.38 4.64
CA PHE A 91 -5.97 3.35 3.99
C PHE A 91 -5.76 2.08 4.82
N CYS A 92 -5.23 2.22 6.03
CA CYS A 92 -4.94 1.08 6.89
C CYS A 92 -6.22 0.37 7.31
N VAL A 93 -7.25 1.11 7.76
CA VAL A 93 -8.51 0.54 8.24
C VAL A 93 -9.24 -0.24 7.15
N SER A 94 -9.37 0.32 5.96
CA SER A 94 -10.09 -0.30 4.85
C SER A 94 -9.43 -1.61 4.40
N CYS A 95 -8.10 -1.60 4.24
CA CYS A 95 -7.34 -2.80 3.87
C CYS A 95 -7.39 -3.87 4.97
N HIS A 96 -7.21 -3.48 6.22
CA HIS A 96 -7.23 -4.42 7.34
C HIS A 96 -8.63 -4.98 7.63
N SER A 97 -9.68 -4.19 7.39
CA SER A 97 -11.07 -4.67 7.45
C SER A 97 -11.35 -5.69 6.36
N TYR A 98 -10.84 -5.45 5.14
CA TYR A 98 -10.95 -6.39 4.03
C TYR A 98 -10.26 -7.73 4.32
N GLU A 99 -9.04 -7.68 4.88
CA GLU A 99 -8.28 -8.88 5.27
C GLU A 99 -8.75 -9.50 6.61
N ALA A 100 -9.74 -8.91 7.27
CA ALA A 100 -10.23 -9.30 8.60
C ALA A 100 -9.13 -9.36 9.68
N VAL A 101 -8.17 -8.42 9.65
CA VAL A 101 -7.05 -8.32 10.59
C VAL A 101 -7.19 -7.07 11.46
N LYS A 102 -7.07 -7.21 12.78
CA LYS A 102 -7.04 -6.06 13.69
C LYS A 102 -5.73 -5.29 13.58
N ILE A 103 -5.79 -3.96 13.50
CA ILE A 103 -4.61 -3.09 13.64
C ILE A 103 -4.42 -2.76 15.11
N ASP A 104 -3.30 -3.14 15.71
CA ASP A 104 -2.97 -2.92 17.12
C ASP A 104 -1.87 -1.87 17.34
N CYS A 105 -1.04 -1.60 16.33
CA CYS A 105 0.02 -0.59 16.37
C CYS A 105 -0.46 0.76 16.92
N PHE A 106 -1.65 1.19 16.54
CA PHE A 106 -2.17 2.52 16.84
C PHE A 106 -3.04 2.60 18.09
N GLU A 107 -3.12 1.54 18.90
CA GLU A 107 -3.72 1.64 20.23
C GLU A 107 -2.92 2.59 21.14
N CYS A 108 -1.60 2.68 20.90
CA CYS A 108 -0.71 3.61 21.59
C CYS A 108 0.01 4.58 20.64
N HIS A 109 0.27 4.19 19.38
CA HIS A 109 1.00 5.05 18.43
C HIS A 109 0.08 5.95 17.61
N SER A 110 0.58 7.12 17.23
CA SER A 110 -0.13 8.05 16.35
C SER A 110 -0.22 7.50 14.93
N GLY A 111 -1.44 7.40 14.40
CA GLY A 111 -1.70 7.19 12.98
C GLY A 111 -1.85 8.50 12.18
N LYS A 112 -1.30 9.61 12.66
CA LYS A 112 -1.35 10.93 11.98
C LYS A 112 -0.02 11.30 11.34
N ARG A 113 -0.08 12.02 10.21
CA ARG A 113 1.11 12.60 9.56
C ARG A 113 1.89 13.47 10.53
N LYS A 114 3.20 13.24 10.59
CA LYS A 114 4.11 14.08 11.37
C LYS A 114 4.22 15.46 10.74
N SER A 115 4.25 15.55 9.40
CA SER A 115 4.27 16.84 8.69
C SER A 115 3.09 17.73 9.11
N ALA A 116 1.87 17.18 9.15
CA ALA A 116 0.68 17.92 9.58
C ALA A 116 0.69 18.29 11.07
N TRP A 117 1.33 17.48 11.93
CA TRP A 117 1.56 17.87 13.32
C TRP A 117 2.54 19.04 13.41
N LEU A 118 3.66 18.99 12.69
CA LEU A 118 4.67 20.06 12.69
C LEU A 118 4.08 21.39 12.23
N GLN A 119 3.34 21.41 11.11
CA GLN A 119 2.74 22.64 10.59
C GLN A 119 1.79 23.32 11.57
N ARG A 120 1.11 22.57 12.44
CA ARG A 120 0.20 23.13 13.45
C ARG A 120 0.90 23.65 14.71
N ASN A 121 2.15 23.22 14.95
CA ASN A 121 2.87 23.48 16.20
C ASN A 121 4.14 24.35 15.99
N VAL A 122 4.45 24.71 14.76
CA VAL A 122 5.43 25.76 14.44
C VAL A 122 4.73 27.10 14.66
N LYS A 123 5.02 27.74 15.80
CA LYS A 123 4.79 29.16 16.06
C LYS A 123 6.03 29.96 15.67
#